data_AF-F4H066-F1
#
_entry.id   AF-F4H066-F1
#
_cell.length_a   1.000
_cell.length_b   1.000
_cell.length_c   1.000
_cell.angle_alpha   90.00
_cell.angle_beta   90.00
_cell.angle_gamma   90.00
#
_symmetry.space_group_name_H-M   'P 1'
#
loop_
_entity.id
_entity.type
_entity.pdbx_description
1 polymer ?
#
loop_
_entity_poly.entity_id
_entity_poly.type
_entity_poly.pdbx_seq_one_letter_code
_entity_poly.pdbx_strand_id
1 'polypeptide(L)'
;MSGGDRHVRVVLRVHPPTGDALPDVVVAVDDVTRADAPARRVAATRLRDVVVPGEGIVVQVTVPAGAGAAVRGRRYTVRARAGADADAGTFAPADLLSTGVPVTLDGTDDVTLELRPLT
;
A
#
# COMPACT_ATOMS: atom_id res chain seq x y z
N MET A 1 -24.65 -14.37 4.63
CA MET A 1 -23.20 -14.24 4.91
C MET A 1 -22.88 -12.76 4.95
N SER A 2 -22.75 -12.19 6.14
CA SER A 2 -22.36 -10.80 6.35
C SER A 2 -20.93 -10.66 5.82
N GLY A 3 -20.78 -10.08 4.63
CA GLY A 3 -19.47 -9.75 4.09
C GLY A 3 -18.86 -8.65 4.95
N GLY A 4 -18.10 -9.03 5.97
CA GLY A 4 -17.32 -8.09 6.77
C GLY A 4 -16.21 -7.48 5.92
N ASP A 5 -15.86 -6.25 6.24
CA ASP A 5 -14.65 -5.64 5.71
C ASP A 5 -13.43 -6.52 6.05
N ARG A 6 -12.47 -6.57 5.13
CA ARG A 6 -11.22 -7.32 5.31
C ARG A 6 -10.10 -6.35 5.57
N HIS A 7 -9.06 -6.82 6.25
CA HIS A 7 -7.89 -5.99 6.53
C HIS A 7 -6.65 -6.65 5.94
N VAL A 8 -5.80 -5.83 5.32
CA VAL A 8 -4.42 -6.20 5.01
C VAL A 8 -3.54 -5.52 6.05
N ARG A 9 -2.75 -6.31 6.78
CA ARG A 9 -1.75 -5.79 7.71
C ARG A 9 -0.47 -5.48 6.93
N VAL A 10 0.02 -4.26 7.04
CA VAL A 10 1.21 -3.80 6.31
C VAL A 10 2.23 -3.30 7.31
N VAL A 11 3.41 -3.93 7.35
CA VAL A 11 4.59 -3.38 8.04
C VAL A 11 5.33 -2.49 7.06
N LEU A 12 5.28 -1.18 7.28
CA LEU A 12 5.94 -0.18 6.44
C LEU A 12 7.30 0.20 7.03
N ARG A 13 8.36 0.08 6.22
CA ARG A 13 9.73 0.46 6.56
C ARG A 13 10.28 1.45 5.55
N VAL A 14 11.20 2.31 5.98
CA VAL A 14 11.87 3.30 5.12
C VAL A 14 13.35 2.94 5.01
N HIS A 15 13.89 2.91 3.79
CA HIS A 15 15.28 2.58 3.55
C HIS A 15 15.93 3.49 2.49
N PRO A 16 17.03 4.20 2.83
CA PRO A 16 17.63 4.27 4.16
C PRO A 16 16.69 4.98 5.15
N PRO A 17 16.78 4.70 6.48
CA PRO A 17 16.00 5.43 7.47
C PRO A 17 16.23 6.94 7.35
N THR A 18 15.16 7.72 7.23
CA THR A 18 15.25 9.17 7.05
C THR A 18 15.42 9.91 8.38
N GLY A 19 14.90 9.36 9.48
CA GLY A 19 14.84 10.05 10.78
C GLY A 19 13.79 11.17 10.86
N ASP A 20 13.44 11.75 9.71
CA ASP A 20 12.42 12.78 9.55
C ASP A 20 11.00 12.22 9.37
N ALA A 21 10.01 13.03 9.73
CA ALA A 21 8.61 12.74 9.47
C ALA A 21 8.31 12.79 7.97
N LEU A 22 7.59 11.78 7.47
CA LEU A 22 7.05 11.76 6.13
C LEU A 22 5.76 12.58 6.10
N PRO A 23 5.66 13.63 5.26
CA PRO A 23 4.52 14.54 5.28
C PRO A 23 3.22 13.84 4.86
N ASP A 24 3.31 12.92 3.91
CA ASP A 24 2.17 12.14 3.43
C ASP A 24 2.61 10.76 2.97
N VAL A 25 1.87 9.73 3.38
CA VAL A 25 2.09 8.33 3.02
C VAL A 25 0.77 7.69 2.64
N VAL A 26 0.73 7.09 1.46
CA VAL A 26 -0.42 6.33 0.96
C VAL A 26 -0.02 4.88 0.81
N VAL A 27 -0.71 3.99 1.51
CA VAL A 27 -0.64 2.54 1.34
C VAL A 27 -1.89 2.11 0.60
N ALA A 28 -1.74 1.60 -0.62
CA ALA A 28 -2.84 1.25 -1.51
C ALA A 28 -2.85 -0.23 -1.85
N VAL A 29 -4.05 -0.78 -1.99
CA VAL A 29 -4.33 -2.09 -2.58
C VAL A 29 -4.88 -1.84 -3.97
N ASP A 30 -4.20 -2.37 -4.99
CA ASP A 30 -4.59 -2.23 -6.39
C ASP A 30 -4.93 -3.60 -7.00
N ASP A 31 -5.98 -3.64 -7.82
CA ASP A 31 -6.33 -4.75 -8.71
C ASP A 31 -5.46 -4.66 -9.97
N VAL A 32 -4.63 -5.67 -10.17
CA VAL A 32 -3.68 -5.83 -11.29
C VAL A 32 -4.04 -7.04 -12.15
N THR A 33 -5.30 -7.46 -12.14
CA THR A 33 -5.77 -8.63 -12.88
C THR A 33 -5.55 -8.49 -14.39
N ARG A 34 -5.75 -7.28 -14.91
CA ARG A 34 -5.57 -6.95 -16.33
C ARG A 34 -4.15 -6.43 -16.57
N ALA A 35 -3.37 -7.17 -17.34
CA ALA A 35 -2.03 -6.72 -17.75
C ALA A 35 -2.06 -5.65 -18.85
N ASP A 36 -3.18 -5.56 -19.57
CA ASP A 36 -3.45 -4.64 -20.68
C ASP A 36 -4.15 -3.34 -20.25
N ALA A 37 -4.42 -3.17 -18.95
CA ALA A 37 -5.08 -1.99 -18.41
C ALA A 37 -4.32 -1.44 -17.19
N PRO A 38 -4.46 -0.14 -16.89
CA PRO A 38 -3.92 0.42 -15.65
C PRO A 38 -4.46 -0.31 -14.43
N ALA A 39 -3.61 -0.46 -13.41
CA ALA A 39 -4.00 -0.99 -12.12
C ALA A 39 -5.13 -0.14 -11.53
N ARG A 40 -6.16 -0.79 -10.97
CA ARG A 40 -7.31 -0.09 -10.38
C ARG A 40 -7.18 -0.11 -8.86
N ARG A 41 -7.20 1.07 -8.23
CA ARG A 41 -7.23 1.16 -6.77
C ARG A 41 -8.52 0.58 -6.19
N VAL A 42 -8.35 -0.30 -5.22
CA VAL A 42 -9.41 -1.03 -4.53
C VAL A 42 -9.64 -0.49 -3.13
N ALA A 43 -8.54 -0.19 -2.42
CA ALA A 43 -8.54 0.40 -1.09
C ALA A 43 -7.25 1.20 -0.89
N ALA A 44 -7.28 2.15 0.04
CA ALA A 44 -6.08 2.84 0.49
C ALA A 44 -6.22 3.35 1.91
N THR A 45 -5.08 3.55 2.55
CA THR A 45 -4.94 4.22 3.84
C THR A 45 -3.91 5.32 3.70
N ARG A 46 -4.26 6.51 4.15
CA ARG A 46 -3.42 7.70 4.09
C ARG A 46 -3.01 8.12 5.49
N LEU A 47 -1.72 8.33 5.69
CA LEU A 47 -1.12 8.79 6.93
C LEU A 47 -0.43 10.13 6.64
N ARG A 48 -0.49 11.05 7.59
CA ARG A 48 0.14 12.38 7.49
C ARG A 48 1.09 12.57 8.65
N ASP A 49 2.16 13.31 8.40
CA ASP A 49 3.16 13.69 9.41
C ASP A 49 3.67 12.48 10.22
N VAL A 50 3.98 11.38 9.52
CA VAL A 50 4.29 10.09 10.14
C VAL A 50 5.79 9.88 10.28
N VAL A 51 6.22 9.56 11.49
CA VAL A 51 7.60 9.12 11.77
C VAL A 51 7.64 7.59 11.66
N VAL A 52 8.50 7.07 10.78
CA VAL A 52 8.71 5.62 10.63
C VAL A 52 9.98 5.23 11.38
N PRO A 53 9.88 4.52 12.52
CA PRO A 53 11.06 4.09 13.27
C PRO A 53 11.75 2.93 12.53
N GLY A 54 12.97 2.57 12.95
CA GLY A 54 13.80 1.58 12.25
C GLY A 54 13.16 0.19 12.13
N GLU A 55 12.33 -0.19 13.10
CA GLU A 55 11.55 -1.43 13.10
C GLU A 55 10.38 -1.41 12.10
N GLY A 56 9.95 -0.22 11.67
CA GLY A 56 8.78 0.05 10.83
C GLY A 56 7.51 0.38 11.62
N ILE A 57 6.46 0.79 10.91
CA ILE A 57 5.12 0.99 11.47
C ILE A 57 4.13 -0.02 10.91
N VAL A 58 3.09 -0.33 11.68
CA VAL A 58 1.98 -1.15 11.20
C VAL A 58 0.87 -0.25 10.67
N VAL A 59 0.47 -0.48 9.42
CA VAL A 59 -0.65 0.17 8.75
C VAL A 59 -1.68 -0.91 8.43
N GLN A 60 -2.94 -0.68 8.79
CA GLN A 60 -4.04 -1.56 8.40
C GLN A 60 -4.80 -0.92 7.24
N VAL A 61 -4.88 -1.62 6.11
CA VAL A 61 -5.69 -1.19 4.97
C VAL A 61 -7.01 -1.94 4.99
N THR A 62 -8.10 -1.22 5.20
CA THR A 62 -9.46 -1.77 5.17
C THR A 62 -9.92 -1.90 3.73
N VAL A 63 -10.21 -3.13 3.33
CA VAL A 63 -10.66 -3.50 1.98
C VAL A 63 -12.14 -3.84 2.03
N PRO A 64 -12.99 -3.20 1.21
CA PRO A 64 -14.42 -3.47 1.17
C PRO A 64 -14.71 -4.95 0.89
N ALA A 65 -15.74 -5.52 1.51
CA ALA A 65 -16.08 -6.94 1.32
C ALA A 65 -16.29 -7.36 -0.15
N GLY A 66 -16.79 -6.46 -1.00
CA GLY A 66 -17.02 -6.68 -2.44
C GLY A 66 -15.75 -6.60 -3.30
N ALA A 67 -14.63 -6.19 -2.71
CA ALA A 67 -13.39 -5.95 -3.41
C ALA A 67 -12.48 -7.20 -3.53
N GLY A 68 -12.76 -8.30 -2.81
CA GLY A 68 -11.78 -9.37 -2.60
C GLY A 68 -12.15 -10.79 -3.04
N ALA A 69 -11.09 -11.61 -3.16
CA ALA A 69 -10.89 -13.08 -3.11
C ALA A 69 -11.89 -14.06 -3.75
N ALA A 70 -13.20 -13.81 -3.69
CA ALA A 70 -14.22 -14.73 -4.20
C ALA A 70 -14.29 -14.75 -5.75
N VAL A 71 -13.62 -13.81 -6.41
CA VAL A 71 -13.58 -13.74 -7.88
C VAL A 71 -12.32 -14.44 -8.37
N ARG A 72 -12.49 -15.70 -8.78
CA ARG A 72 -11.41 -16.52 -9.36
C ARG A 72 -10.67 -15.77 -10.47
N GLY A 73 -9.35 -15.76 -10.39
CA GLY A 73 -8.47 -15.15 -11.40
C GLY A 73 -8.09 -13.69 -11.14
N ARG A 74 -8.63 -13.04 -10.10
CA ARG A 74 -8.17 -11.71 -9.72
C ARG A 74 -6.80 -11.73 -9.05
N ARG A 75 -6.02 -10.68 -9.30
CA ARG A 75 -4.67 -10.48 -8.74
C ARG A 75 -4.61 -9.10 -8.11
N TYR A 76 -4.11 -9.02 -6.88
CA TYR A 76 -4.02 -7.77 -6.13
C TYR A 76 -2.58 -7.55 -5.68
N THR A 77 -2.17 -6.29 -5.60
CA THR A 77 -0.88 -5.90 -5.03
C THR A 77 -1.06 -4.77 -4.04
N VAL A 78 -0.27 -4.78 -2.97
CA VAL A 78 -0.12 -3.65 -2.05
C VAL A 78 1.11 -2.86 -2.44
N ARG A 79 0.99 -1.54 -2.46
CA ARG A 79 2.07 -0.59 -2.70
C ARG A 79 1.99 0.55 -1.71
N ALA A 80 3.12 1.15 -1.40
CA ALA A 80 3.18 2.37 -0.63
C ALA A 80 3.96 3.45 -1.38
N ARG A 81 3.52 4.69 -1.20
CA ARG A 81 4.23 5.89 -1.62
C ARG A 81 4.27 6.87 -0.47
N ALA A 82 5.41 7.53 -0.30
CA ALA A 82 5.57 8.66 0.59
C ALA A 82 6.13 9.86 -0.18
N GLY A 83 5.67 11.07 0.12
CA GLY A 83 6.09 12.29 -0.55
C GLY A 83 5.24 13.48 -0.15
N ALA A 84 5.48 14.65 -0.77
CA ALA A 84 4.68 15.84 -0.50
C ALA A 84 3.22 15.73 -1.00
N ASP A 85 3.02 14.94 -2.06
CA ASP A 85 1.69 14.56 -2.58
C ASP A 85 1.72 13.08 -3.00
N ALA A 86 1.47 12.19 -2.04
CA ALA A 86 1.58 10.75 -2.27
C ALA A 86 0.52 10.20 -3.24
N ASP A 87 -0.55 10.96 -3.54
CA ASP A 87 -1.59 10.58 -4.50
C ASP A 87 -1.36 11.15 -5.92
N ALA A 88 -0.34 11.99 -6.11
CA ALA A 88 -0.08 12.61 -7.41
C ALA A 88 0.10 11.57 -8.54
N GLY A 89 -0.40 11.86 -9.74
CA GLY A 89 -0.19 10.98 -10.90
C GLY A 89 1.27 10.93 -11.42
N THR A 90 2.13 11.82 -10.91
CA THR A 90 3.54 11.93 -11.26
C THR A 90 4.41 11.82 -10.02
N PHE A 91 5.62 11.27 -10.18
CA PHE A 91 6.61 11.16 -9.10
C PHE A 91 7.44 12.44 -8.99
N ALA A 92 7.71 12.87 -7.76
CA ALA A 92 8.70 13.88 -7.45
C ALA A 92 10.05 13.22 -7.07
N PRO A 93 11.20 13.89 -7.26
CA PRO A 93 12.52 13.33 -6.94
C PRO A 93 12.70 12.88 -5.48
N ALA A 94 11.98 13.50 -4.55
CA ALA A 94 12.04 13.17 -3.13
C ALA A 94 11.04 12.07 -2.69
N ASP A 95 10.25 11.53 -3.64
CA ASP A 95 9.28 10.50 -3.30
C ASP A 95 9.97 9.18 -2.97
N LEU A 96 9.41 8.50 -1.97
CA LEU A 96 9.77 7.14 -1.63
C LEU A 96 8.68 6.19 -2.11
N LEU A 97 9.07 5.05 -2.67
CA LEU A 97 8.18 4.08 -3.28
C LEU A 97 8.51 2.68 -2.80
N SER A 98 7.49 1.85 -2.65
CA SER A 98 7.67 0.41 -2.48
C SER A 98 7.57 -0.33 -3.81
N THR A 99 8.19 -1.49 -3.88
CA THR A 99 7.79 -2.50 -4.87
C THR A 99 6.40 -3.03 -4.52
N GLY A 100 5.65 -3.51 -5.52
CA GLY A 100 4.33 -4.09 -5.29
C GLY A 100 4.44 -5.50 -4.74
N VAL A 101 3.75 -5.77 -3.63
CA VAL A 101 3.69 -7.10 -3.00
C VAL A 101 2.33 -7.75 -3.28
N PRO A 102 2.27 -8.95 -3.88
CA PRO A 102 1.00 -9.64 -4.13
C PRO A 102 0.25 -10.00 -2.83
N VAL A 103 -1.08 -9.90 -2.86
CA VAL A 103 -1.98 -10.30 -1.75
C VAL A 103 -3.23 -11.02 -2.26
N THR A 104 -3.85 -11.85 -1.41
CA THR A 104 -5.02 -12.67 -1.77
C THR A 104 -6.35 -12.02 -1.38
N LEU A 105 -6.33 -11.12 -0.39
CA LEU A 105 -7.50 -10.46 0.21
C LEU A 105 -8.46 -11.45 0.86
N ASP A 106 -7.92 -12.50 1.48
CA ASP A 106 -8.69 -13.48 2.27
C ASP A 106 -8.80 -13.13 3.76
N GLY A 107 -8.16 -12.04 4.17
CA GLY A 107 -8.14 -11.56 5.56
C GLY A 107 -6.96 -12.06 6.39
N THR A 108 -6.05 -12.82 5.79
CA THR A 108 -4.81 -13.30 6.44
C THR A 108 -3.55 -12.59 5.95
N ASP A 109 -3.68 -11.65 5.02
CA ASP A 109 -2.55 -10.95 4.43
C ASP A 109 -1.80 -10.09 5.46
N ASP A 110 -0.54 -10.44 5.69
CA ASP A 110 0.44 -9.67 6.46
C ASP A 110 1.71 -9.49 5.61
N VAL A 111 1.98 -8.25 5.20
CA VAL A 111 3.03 -7.94 4.23
C VAL A 111 3.97 -6.87 4.75
N THR A 112 5.24 -6.94 4.35
CA THR A 112 6.22 -5.88 4.60
C THR A 112 6.46 -5.09 3.33
N LEU A 113 6.41 -3.76 3.42
CA LEU A 113 6.76 -2.84 2.34
C LEU A 113 7.97 -2.01 2.75
N GLU A 114 8.95 -1.93 1.84
CA GLU A 114 10.11 -1.07 1.99
C GLU A 114 9.99 0.13 1.04
N LEU A 115 9.90 1.32 1.61
CA LEU A 115 9.94 2.58 0.89
C LEU A 115 11.39 2.97 0.61
N ARG A 116 11.70 3.18 -0.67
CA ARG A 116 13.04 3.56 -1.16
C ARG A 116 12.93 4.77 -2.09
N PRO A 117 13.94 5.66 -2.14
CA PRO A 117 13.96 6.76 -3.11
C PRO A 117 13.86 6.26 -4.55
N LEU A 118 13.24 7.07 -5.41
CA LEU A 118 13.28 6.85 -6.85
C LEU A 118 14.72 7.07 -7.35
N THR A 119 15.39 6.00 -7.76
CA THR A 119 16.72 6.06 -8.41
C THR A 119 16.61 6.21 -9.90
#